data_AF-A0A672N3Z6-F1
#
_entry.id   AF-A0A672N3Z6-F1
#
_cell.length_a   1.000
_cell.length_b   1.000
_cell.length_c   1.000
_cell.angle_alpha   90.00
_cell.angle_beta   90.00
_cell.angle_gamma   90.00
#
_symmetry.space_group_name_H-M   'P 1'
#
loop_
_entity.id
_entity.type
_entity.pdbx_description
1 polymer ?
#
loop_
_entity_poly.entity_id
_entity_poly.type
_entity_poly.pdbx_seq_one_letter_code
_entity_poly.pdbx_strand_id
1 'polypeptide(L)'
;MWRPSHFFLILCLWACLDALPVAVDKTKVSPPVEELEPPKSDTGLHYDRYLREVIDFLEKDPHFREKLHNTDMEDIKLGKLAKELDFVSHHVRTKLDELKRQEVNRLRTLIKVKQDMNGEKGMTVDHQALLKQFEHLNHMNPHTFEVEDLDRLIKSATNDLENFDKERHEDFKRYEMAKEHDRREHLKTLDEDARKKEEEHFEEIKKKHADHPKINHPVS
;
A
#
# COMPACT_ATOMS: atom_id res chain seq x y z
N MET A 1 59.09 -0.50 -33.21
CA MET A 1 58.59 0.07 -34.48
C MET A 1 57.08 0.14 -34.42
N TRP A 2 56.53 1.36 -34.54
CA TRP A 2 55.12 1.68 -34.83
C TRP A 2 54.59 0.89 -36.06
N ARG A 3 53.31 0.51 -36.23
CA ARG A 3 52.08 1.32 -36.37
C ARG A 3 50.79 0.45 -36.35
N PRO A 4 49.59 1.07 -36.27
CA PRO A 4 48.37 0.54 -35.65
C PRO A 4 47.34 -0.02 -36.65
N SER A 5 46.50 -0.96 -36.20
CA SER A 5 45.44 -1.58 -37.02
C SER A 5 44.11 -1.69 -36.26
N HIS A 6 43.64 -0.57 -35.70
CA HIS A 6 42.30 -0.45 -35.10
C HIS A 6 41.44 0.69 -35.66
N PHE A 7 41.80 1.29 -36.79
CA PHE A 7 41.09 2.49 -37.27
C PHE A 7 40.36 2.39 -38.63
N PHE A 8 40.15 1.18 -39.17
CA PHE A 8 39.49 1.03 -40.49
C PHE A 8 38.32 0.03 -40.56
N LEU A 9 37.77 -0.41 -39.43
CA LEU A 9 36.62 -1.32 -39.39
C LEU A 9 35.37 -0.75 -38.70
N ILE A 10 35.36 0.55 -38.37
CA ILE A 10 34.22 1.22 -37.69
C ILE A 10 33.51 2.25 -38.61
N LEU A 11 33.90 2.39 -39.88
CA LEU A 11 33.34 3.42 -40.78
C LEU A 11 32.67 2.92 -42.08
N CYS A 12 32.26 1.65 -42.15
CA CYS A 12 31.59 1.06 -43.33
C CYS A 12 30.17 0.51 -43.08
N LEU A 13 29.53 0.84 -41.96
CA LEU A 13 28.12 0.50 -41.67
C LEU A 13 27.22 1.75 -41.60
N TRP A 14 27.55 2.78 -42.38
CA TRP A 14 26.83 4.07 -42.40
C TRP A 14 26.24 4.48 -43.75
N ALA A 15 26.06 3.55 -44.70
CA ALA A 15 25.46 3.92 -45.99
C ALA A 15 24.76 2.73 -46.66
N CYS A 16 23.58 2.36 -46.15
CA CYS A 16 22.56 1.62 -46.90
C CYS A 16 21.22 1.85 -46.17
N LEU A 17 20.48 2.90 -46.54
CA LEU A 17 19.03 2.84 -46.78
C LEU A 17 18.56 4.24 -47.22
N ASP A 18 18.84 4.56 -48.48
CA ASP A 18 18.07 5.57 -49.20
C ASP A 18 16.72 4.97 -49.61
N ALA A 19 15.67 5.66 -49.17
CA ALA A 19 14.43 6.01 -49.87
C ALA A 19 13.82 5.04 -50.91
N LEU A 20 12.54 4.68 -50.68
CA LEU A 20 11.46 4.53 -51.68
C LEU A 20 10.09 4.48 -50.94
N PRO A 21 8.96 4.81 -51.59
CA PRO A 21 8.07 5.89 -51.16
C PRO A 21 6.78 5.39 -50.49
N VAL A 22 6.22 6.30 -49.70
CA VAL A 22 4.93 6.21 -49.00
C VAL A 22 3.78 5.94 -49.99
N ALA A 23 3.16 4.77 -49.89
CA ALA A 23 1.80 4.54 -50.37
C ALA A 23 0.84 4.71 -49.17
N VAL A 24 0.11 5.83 -49.15
CA VAL A 24 -0.95 6.10 -48.17
C VAL A 24 -2.16 5.26 -48.54
N ASP A 25 -2.39 4.16 -47.83
CA ASP A 25 -3.69 3.48 -47.87
C ASP A 25 -4.55 3.95 -46.70
N LYS A 26 -5.67 4.60 -47.05
CA LYS A 26 -6.56 5.29 -46.11
C LYS A 26 -7.57 4.29 -45.54
N THR A 27 -7.15 3.48 -44.58
CA THR A 27 -8.09 2.72 -43.75
C THR A 27 -8.18 3.38 -42.39
N LYS A 28 -9.32 4.02 -42.10
CA LYS A 28 -9.66 4.59 -40.79
C LYS A 28 -9.51 3.51 -39.72
N VAL A 29 -8.39 3.54 -39.00
CA VAL A 29 -8.24 2.88 -37.70
C VAL A 29 -8.43 3.97 -36.67
N SER A 30 -9.56 3.92 -35.96
CA SER A 30 -9.74 4.69 -34.72
C SER A 30 -8.57 4.36 -33.78
N PRO A 31 -7.92 5.34 -33.15
CA PRO A 31 -6.89 5.04 -32.15
C PRO A 31 -7.52 4.16 -31.06
N PRO A 32 -6.79 3.16 -30.55
CA PRO A 32 -7.26 2.37 -29.43
C PRO A 32 -7.67 3.33 -28.31
N VAL A 33 -8.91 3.21 -27.85
CA VAL A 33 -9.31 3.80 -26.58
C VAL A 33 -8.41 3.15 -25.56
N GLU A 34 -7.40 3.88 -25.10
CA GLU A 34 -6.67 3.56 -23.91
C GLU A 34 -7.69 3.65 -22.77
N GLU A 35 -8.29 2.49 -22.48
CA GLU A 35 -9.08 2.29 -21.29
C GLU A 35 -8.10 2.53 -20.13
N LEU A 36 -8.08 3.77 -19.64
CA LEU A 36 -7.34 4.14 -18.46
C LEU A 36 -7.88 3.25 -17.34
N GLU A 37 -7.16 2.17 -17.03
CA GLU A 37 -7.40 1.42 -15.81
C GLU A 37 -7.43 2.46 -14.68
N PRO A 38 -8.46 2.44 -13.81
CA PRO A 38 -8.51 3.37 -12.69
C PRO A 38 -7.17 3.30 -11.94
N PRO A 39 -6.64 4.45 -11.49
CA PRO A 39 -5.35 4.47 -10.80
C PRO A 39 -5.38 3.40 -9.73
N LYS A 40 -4.48 2.41 -9.83
CA LYS A 40 -4.36 1.33 -8.85
C LYS A 40 -4.00 1.99 -7.53
N SER A 41 -5.02 2.27 -6.72
CA SER A 41 -4.87 2.91 -5.42
C SER A 41 -4.09 1.95 -4.54
N ASP A 42 -2.80 2.18 -4.40
CA ASP A 42 -2.00 1.46 -3.42
C ASP A 42 -2.46 1.90 -2.03
N THR A 43 -3.10 0.99 -1.30
CA THR A 43 -3.59 1.29 0.05
C THR A 43 -2.45 1.45 1.07
N GLY A 44 -1.20 1.16 0.67
CA GLY A 44 -0.04 1.14 1.56
C GLY A 44 0.01 -0.11 2.46
N LEU A 45 -0.93 -1.04 2.30
CA LEU A 45 -0.95 -2.30 3.04
C LEU A 45 0.03 -3.31 2.44
N HIS A 46 0.80 -4.01 3.28
CA HIS A 46 1.77 -5.02 2.84
C HIS A 46 1.15 -6.30 2.22
N TYR A 47 -0.17 -6.40 2.25
CA TYR A 47 -0.99 -7.45 1.66
C TYR A 47 -2.05 -6.87 0.69
N ASP A 48 -1.91 -5.61 0.28
CA ASP A 48 -2.84 -4.92 -0.63
C ASP A 48 -3.08 -5.70 -1.94
N ARG A 49 -2.02 -6.25 -2.54
CA ARG A 49 -2.15 -7.10 -3.73
C ARG A 49 -3.05 -8.31 -3.49
N TYR A 50 -2.86 -9.00 -2.37
CA TYR A 50 -3.66 -10.17 -2.01
C TYR A 50 -5.13 -9.79 -1.77
N LEU A 51 -5.36 -8.68 -1.05
CA LEU A 51 -6.69 -8.13 -0.82
C LEU A 51 -7.43 -7.83 -2.14
N ARG A 52 -6.77 -7.12 -3.06
CA ARG A 52 -7.32 -6.80 -4.38
C ARG A 52 -7.63 -8.04 -5.19
N GLU A 53 -6.69 -8.98 -5.29
CA GLU A 53 -6.91 -10.23 -6.03
C GLU A 53 -8.10 -11.03 -5.48
N VAL A 54 -8.28 -11.09 -4.15
CA VAL A 54 -9.43 -11.74 -3.52
C VAL A 54 -10.74 -11.04 -3.91
N ILE A 55 -10.78 -9.70 -3.80
CA ILE A 55 -11.97 -8.91 -4.16
C ILE A 55 -12.30 -9.06 -5.65
N ASP A 56 -11.31 -8.90 -6.54
CA ASP A 56 -11.48 -9.00 -7.99
C ASP A 56 -12.07 -10.36 -8.41
N PHE A 57 -11.70 -11.44 -7.72
CA PHE A 57 -12.26 -12.77 -8.01
C PHE A 57 -13.64 -12.97 -7.39
N LEU A 58 -13.90 -12.40 -6.21
CA LEU A 58 -15.23 -12.41 -5.60
C LEU A 58 -16.25 -11.61 -6.41
N GLU A 59 -15.87 -10.46 -6.98
CA GLU A 59 -16.73 -9.62 -7.81
C GLU A 59 -17.15 -10.28 -9.13
N LYS A 60 -16.40 -11.28 -9.60
CA LYS A 60 -16.78 -12.08 -10.78
C LYS A 60 -17.99 -12.98 -10.50
N ASP A 61 -18.26 -13.30 -9.24
CA ASP A 61 -19.44 -14.08 -8.86
C ASP A 61 -20.68 -13.16 -8.75
N PRO A 62 -21.75 -13.38 -9.56
CA PRO A 62 -22.90 -12.49 -9.56
C PRO A 62 -23.61 -12.40 -8.22
N HIS A 63 -23.71 -13.51 -7.48
CA HIS A 63 -24.36 -13.56 -6.18
C HIS A 63 -23.57 -12.75 -5.16
N PHE A 64 -22.25 -13.00 -5.07
CA PHE A 64 -21.41 -12.27 -4.14
C PHE A 64 -21.34 -10.78 -4.46
N ARG A 65 -21.24 -10.41 -5.74
CA ARG A 65 -21.22 -9.01 -6.18
C ARG A 65 -22.48 -8.25 -5.77
N GLU A 66 -23.65 -8.86 -5.93
CA GLU A 66 -24.91 -8.25 -5.48
C GLU A 66 -24.91 -8.03 -3.96
N LYS A 67 -24.43 -9.01 -3.19
CA LYS A 67 -24.28 -8.88 -1.73
C LYS A 67 -23.28 -7.80 -1.35
N LEU A 68 -22.16 -7.69 -2.06
CA LEU A 68 -21.15 -6.66 -1.84
C LEU A 68 -21.72 -5.25 -2.00
N HIS A 69 -22.54 -5.00 -3.03
CA HIS A 69 -23.13 -3.69 -3.29
C HIS A 69 -24.31 -3.33 -2.37
N ASN A 70 -25.05 -4.32 -1.89
CA ASN A 70 -26.26 -4.12 -1.08
C ASN A 70 -26.01 -4.17 0.44
N THR A 71 -24.81 -4.54 0.89
CA THR A 71 -24.49 -4.65 2.32
C THR A 71 -23.85 -3.36 2.81
N ASP A 72 -24.36 -2.85 3.94
CA ASP A 72 -23.80 -1.66 4.59
C ASP A 72 -22.39 -1.91 5.14
N MET A 73 -21.58 -0.84 5.22
CA MET A 73 -20.20 -0.92 5.71
C MET A 73 -20.11 -1.52 7.12
N GLU A 74 -21.02 -1.17 8.01
CA GLU A 74 -21.06 -1.72 9.38
C GLU A 74 -21.33 -3.22 9.38
N ASP A 75 -22.24 -3.68 8.51
CA ASP A 75 -22.57 -5.09 8.34
C ASP A 75 -21.42 -5.89 7.73
N ILE A 76 -20.66 -5.27 6.83
CA ILE A 76 -19.41 -5.82 6.29
C ILE A 76 -18.39 -6.00 7.43
N LYS A 77 -18.18 -4.98 8.28
CA LYS A 77 -17.28 -5.04 9.44
C LYS A 77 -17.70 -6.10 10.46
N LEU A 78 -19.00 -6.34 10.62
CA LEU A 78 -19.55 -7.39 11.48
C LEU A 78 -19.39 -8.81 10.91
N GLY A 79 -18.87 -8.94 9.69
CA GLY A 79 -18.63 -10.23 9.03
C GLY A 79 -19.86 -10.85 8.40
N LYS A 80 -20.94 -10.09 8.18
CA LYS A 80 -22.13 -10.61 7.48
C LYS A 80 -21.81 -10.98 6.03
N LEU A 81 -21.06 -10.12 5.34
CA LEU A 81 -20.62 -10.36 3.96
C LEU A 81 -19.75 -11.61 3.84
N ALA A 82 -18.88 -11.88 4.83
CA ALA A 82 -18.00 -13.04 4.80
C ALA A 82 -18.77 -14.36 4.73
N LYS A 83 -19.96 -14.45 5.36
CA LYS A 83 -20.82 -15.64 5.32
C LYS A 83 -21.39 -15.92 3.94
N GLU A 84 -21.49 -14.91 3.09
CA GLU A 84 -21.98 -15.09 1.71
C GLU A 84 -21.00 -15.90 0.85
N LEU A 85 -19.76 -16.11 1.32
CA LEU A 85 -18.76 -16.96 0.70
C LEU A 85 -19.23 -18.42 0.54
N ASP A 86 -20.12 -18.91 1.40
CA ASP A 86 -20.71 -20.26 1.31
C ASP A 86 -21.58 -20.50 0.07
N PHE A 87 -22.07 -19.42 -0.54
CA PHE A 87 -22.92 -19.47 -1.71
C PHE A 87 -22.17 -19.16 -3.01
N VAL A 88 -20.87 -18.86 -2.92
CA VAL A 88 -20.03 -18.55 -4.07
C VAL A 88 -19.79 -19.79 -4.92
N SER A 89 -19.72 -19.60 -6.24
CA SER A 89 -19.45 -20.68 -7.19
C SER A 89 -18.12 -21.41 -6.93
N HIS A 90 -18.10 -22.70 -7.25
CA HIS A 90 -16.94 -23.57 -6.99
C HIS A 90 -15.64 -23.09 -7.69
N HIS A 91 -15.76 -22.49 -8.87
CA HIS A 91 -14.63 -21.95 -9.60
C HIS A 91 -13.94 -20.82 -8.81
N VAL A 92 -14.72 -19.90 -8.26
CA VAL A 92 -14.21 -18.81 -7.43
C VAL A 92 -13.60 -19.37 -6.14
N ARG A 93 -14.28 -20.31 -5.47
CA ARG A 93 -13.72 -21.01 -4.29
C ARG A 93 -12.34 -21.63 -4.55
N THR A 94 -12.20 -22.36 -5.66
CA THR A 94 -10.93 -22.98 -6.04
C THR A 94 -9.84 -21.95 -6.29
N LYS A 95 -10.20 -20.79 -6.87
CA LYS A 95 -9.26 -19.70 -7.08
C LYS A 95 -8.85 -19.03 -5.76
N LEU A 96 -9.79 -18.81 -4.85
CA LEU A 96 -9.49 -18.24 -3.52
C LEU A 96 -8.53 -19.15 -2.73
N ASP A 97 -8.72 -20.46 -2.81
CA ASP A 97 -7.79 -21.44 -2.23
C ASP A 97 -6.37 -21.31 -2.83
N GLU A 98 -6.28 -21.08 -4.14
CA GLU A 98 -5.00 -20.85 -4.82
C GLU A 98 -4.33 -19.55 -4.33
N LEU A 99 -5.08 -18.45 -4.29
CA LEU A 99 -4.59 -17.15 -3.82
C LEU A 99 -4.09 -17.25 -2.37
N LYS A 100 -4.85 -17.93 -1.50
CA LYS A 100 -4.42 -18.18 -0.12
C LYS A 100 -3.10 -18.95 -0.06
N ARG A 101 -2.97 -20.05 -0.83
CA ARG A 101 -1.73 -20.83 -0.87
C ARG A 101 -0.55 -19.99 -1.33
N GLN A 102 -0.74 -19.15 -2.35
CA GLN A 102 0.30 -18.24 -2.85
C GLN A 102 0.70 -17.22 -1.79
N GLU A 103 -0.26 -16.63 -1.09
CA GLU A 103 0.01 -15.65 -0.04
C GLU A 103 0.73 -16.29 1.15
N VAL A 104 0.29 -17.44 1.65
CA VAL A 104 1.00 -18.16 2.71
C VAL A 104 2.44 -18.47 2.31
N ASN A 105 2.69 -18.89 1.07
CA ASN A 105 4.03 -19.17 0.58
C ASN A 105 4.91 -17.91 0.49
N ARG A 106 4.32 -16.77 0.10
CA ARG A 106 4.99 -15.47 0.15
C ARG A 106 5.41 -15.12 1.58
N LEU A 107 4.49 -15.24 2.54
CA LEU A 107 4.75 -14.96 3.95
C LEU A 107 5.85 -15.86 4.53
N ARG A 108 5.81 -17.16 4.23
CA ARG A 108 6.86 -18.12 4.62
C ARG A 108 8.24 -17.75 4.06
N THR A 109 8.28 -17.33 2.80
CA THR A 109 9.52 -16.86 2.16
C THR A 109 10.06 -15.61 2.86
N LEU A 110 9.20 -14.62 3.13
CA LEU A 110 9.59 -13.40 3.84
C LEU A 110 10.14 -13.70 5.24
N ILE A 111 9.50 -14.62 5.98
CA ILE A 111 9.99 -15.05 7.28
C ILE A 111 11.35 -15.72 7.14
N LYS A 112 11.52 -16.63 6.18
CA LYS A 112 12.79 -17.32 5.96
C LYS A 112 13.93 -16.33 5.68
N VAL A 113 13.70 -15.36 4.81
CA VAL A 113 14.68 -14.30 4.51
C VAL A 113 15.01 -13.50 5.78
N LYS A 114 14.01 -13.09 6.57
CA LYS A 114 14.25 -12.40 7.84
C LYS A 114 15.03 -13.25 8.84
N GLN A 115 14.76 -14.56 8.88
CA GLN A 115 15.47 -15.50 9.73
C GLN A 115 16.92 -15.67 9.30
N ASP A 116 17.20 -15.82 8.00
CA ASP A 116 18.57 -15.94 7.48
C ASP A 116 19.39 -14.68 7.82
N MET A 117 18.80 -13.49 7.65
CA MET A 117 19.42 -12.21 8.03
C MET A 117 19.67 -12.06 9.55
N ASN A 118 18.79 -12.63 10.38
CA ASN A 118 18.92 -12.57 11.84
C ASN A 118 19.76 -13.72 12.42
N GLY A 119 19.86 -14.85 11.71
CA GLY A 119 20.67 -16.01 12.07
C GLY A 119 22.17 -15.70 12.07
N GLU A 120 22.61 -14.77 11.21
CA GLU A 120 23.95 -14.17 11.28
C GLU A 120 24.23 -13.46 12.63
N LYS A 121 23.19 -13.09 13.39
CA LYS A 121 23.27 -12.47 14.72
C LYS A 121 23.06 -13.46 15.87
N GLY A 122 22.92 -14.77 15.60
CA GLY A 122 22.86 -15.82 16.61
C GLY A 122 21.53 -15.96 17.38
N MET A 123 20.43 -15.37 16.91
CA MET A 123 19.12 -15.46 17.56
C MET A 123 18.30 -16.64 17.02
N THR A 124 17.79 -17.53 17.88
CA THR A 124 16.81 -18.55 17.48
C THR A 124 15.44 -17.90 17.32
N VAL A 125 14.82 -18.08 16.16
CA VAL A 125 13.54 -17.44 15.82
C VAL A 125 12.48 -18.52 15.61
N ASP A 126 11.41 -18.48 16.40
CA ASP A 126 10.25 -19.36 16.22
C ASP A 126 9.47 -18.94 14.97
N HIS A 127 9.54 -19.76 13.92
CA HIS A 127 8.86 -19.52 12.64
C HIS A 127 7.34 -19.42 12.81
N GLN A 128 6.78 -20.18 13.75
CA GLN A 128 5.34 -20.18 13.97
C GLN A 128 4.89 -18.94 14.74
N ALA A 129 5.70 -18.43 15.67
CA ALA A 129 5.43 -17.14 16.31
C ALA A 129 5.47 -15.97 15.32
N LEU A 130 6.34 -16.02 14.31
CA LEU A 130 6.39 -14.99 13.27
C LEU A 130 5.18 -15.06 12.33
N LEU A 131 4.70 -16.25 11.97
CA LEU A 131 3.48 -16.40 11.16
C LEU A 131 2.24 -15.83 11.86
N LYS A 132 2.20 -15.87 13.20
CA LYS A 132 1.12 -15.25 13.99
C LYS A 132 1.07 -13.72 13.86
N GLN A 133 2.11 -13.07 13.37
CA GLN A 133 2.11 -11.62 13.11
C GLN A 133 1.23 -11.25 11.91
N PHE A 134 0.92 -12.21 11.02
CA PHE A 134 0.04 -11.97 9.88
C PHE A 134 -1.40 -12.29 10.27
N GLU A 135 -2.08 -11.28 10.83
CA GLU A 135 -3.41 -11.42 11.41
C GLU A 135 -4.54 -11.57 10.37
N HIS A 136 -4.29 -11.09 9.14
CA HIS A 136 -5.26 -11.05 8.03
C HIS A 136 -5.51 -12.41 7.37
N LEU A 137 -4.83 -13.49 7.81
CA LEU A 137 -4.95 -14.81 7.19
C LEU A 137 -4.74 -15.96 8.19
N ASN A 138 -5.53 -17.03 8.07
CA ASN A 138 -5.29 -18.24 8.85
C ASN A 138 -4.17 -19.09 8.23
N HIS A 139 -2.96 -18.98 8.79
CA HIS A 139 -1.79 -19.76 8.36
C HIS A 139 -1.80 -21.23 8.84
N MET A 140 -2.67 -21.60 9.78
CA MET A 140 -2.78 -22.97 10.28
C MET A 140 -3.52 -23.89 9.28
N ASN A 141 -4.38 -23.31 8.46
CA ASN A 141 -5.03 -23.98 7.33
C ASN A 141 -4.59 -23.31 6.02
N PRO A 142 -3.44 -23.65 5.43
CA PRO A 142 -2.91 -22.92 4.28
C PRO A 142 -3.59 -23.28 2.95
N HIS A 143 -4.47 -24.30 2.92
CA HIS A 143 -4.91 -24.91 1.67
C HIS A 143 -6.32 -24.52 1.25
N THR A 144 -7.17 -24.10 2.20
CA THR A 144 -8.57 -23.75 1.93
C THR A 144 -8.86 -22.35 2.45
N PHE A 145 -9.47 -21.51 1.62
CA PHE A 145 -9.92 -20.17 1.96
C PHE A 145 -11.36 -20.24 2.50
N GLU A 146 -11.48 -19.98 3.79
CA GLU A 146 -12.72 -20.11 4.56
C GLU A 146 -13.37 -18.76 4.82
N VAL A 147 -14.61 -18.79 5.30
CA VAL A 147 -15.36 -17.60 5.74
C VAL A 147 -14.55 -16.78 6.75
N GLU A 148 -13.84 -17.45 7.66
CA GLU A 148 -12.97 -16.82 8.64
C GLU A 148 -11.80 -16.06 8.01
N ASP A 149 -11.26 -16.52 6.88
CA ASP A 149 -10.17 -15.84 6.20
C ASP A 149 -10.64 -14.52 5.58
N LEU A 150 -11.81 -14.54 4.93
CA LEU A 150 -12.39 -13.34 4.36
C LEU A 150 -12.77 -12.33 5.45
N ASP A 151 -13.36 -12.79 6.55
CA ASP A 151 -13.69 -11.95 7.70
C ASP A 151 -12.44 -11.30 8.32
N ARG A 152 -11.36 -12.07 8.52
CA ARG A 152 -10.07 -11.56 9.00
C ARG A 152 -9.46 -10.56 8.03
N LEU A 153 -9.46 -10.88 6.74
CA LEU A 153 -8.88 -10.02 5.71
C LEU A 153 -9.57 -8.66 5.67
N ILE A 154 -10.91 -8.63 5.69
CA ILE A 154 -11.70 -7.39 5.72
C ILE A 154 -11.44 -6.61 7.01
N LYS A 155 -11.46 -7.28 8.16
CA LYS A 155 -11.26 -6.64 9.47
C LYS A 155 -9.87 -6.06 9.62
N SER A 156 -8.83 -6.80 9.24
CA SER A 156 -7.45 -6.31 9.24
C SER A 156 -7.29 -5.13 8.29
N ALA A 157 -7.79 -5.22 7.05
CA ALA A 157 -7.70 -4.12 6.10
C ALA A 157 -8.40 -2.85 6.61
N THR A 158 -9.60 -3.01 7.18
CA THR A 158 -10.36 -1.90 7.77
C THR A 158 -9.61 -1.28 8.94
N ASN A 159 -9.10 -2.11 9.86
CA ASN A 159 -8.38 -1.63 11.03
C ASN A 159 -7.06 -0.95 10.66
N ASP A 160 -6.30 -1.53 9.74
CA ASP A 160 -5.01 -1.00 9.30
C ASP A 160 -5.20 0.32 8.56
N LEU A 161 -6.25 0.45 7.72
CA LEU A 161 -6.58 1.70 7.03
C LEU A 161 -7.07 2.79 7.99
N GLU A 162 -7.91 2.44 8.96
CA GLU A 162 -8.39 3.40 9.99
C GLU A 162 -7.25 3.88 10.89
N ASN A 163 -6.25 3.01 11.15
CA ASN A 163 -5.10 3.32 11.98
C ASN A 163 -3.85 3.75 11.21
N PHE A 164 -3.90 3.84 9.88
CA PHE A 164 -2.73 4.13 9.03
C PHE A 164 -2.02 5.42 9.43
N ASP A 165 -2.78 6.46 9.79
CA ASP A 165 -2.27 7.76 10.25
C ASP A 165 -2.21 7.92 11.77
N LYS A 166 -2.52 6.87 12.55
CA LYS A 166 -2.59 6.97 14.01
C LYS A 166 -1.22 7.25 14.63
N GLU A 167 -0.17 6.57 14.16
CA GLU A 167 1.20 6.82 14.64
C GLU A 167 1.63 8.25 14.36
N ARG A 168 1.37 8.76 13.14
CA ARG A 168 1.64 10.17 12.81
C ARG A 168 0.88 11.14 13.70
N HIS A 169 -0.37 10.83 14.02
CA HIS A 169 -1.17 11.62 14.94
C HIS A 169 -0.62 11.61 16.37
N GLU A 170 -0.21 10.45 16.87
CA GLU A 170 0.38 10.30 18.21
C GLU A 170 1.74 11.00 18.32
N ASP A 171 2.57 10.90 17.28
CA ASP A 171 3.86 11.58 17.21
C ASP A 171 3.70 13.08 17.12
N PHE A 172 2.77 13.56 16.29
CA PHE A 172 2.41 14.97 16.26
C PHE A 172 1.95 15.46 17.65
N LYS A 173 1.10 14.68 18.33
CA LYS A 173 0.64 15.01 19.68
C LYS A 173 1.78 15.04 20.69
N ARG A 174 2.69 14.05 20.68
CA ARG A 174 3.86 14.01 21.55
C ARG A 174 4.78 15.21 21.31
N TYR A 175 5.04 15.53 20.05
CA TYR A 175 5.83 16.67 19.64
C TYR A 175 5.22 17.99 20.13
N GLU A 176 3.93 18.21 19.89
CA GLU A 176 3.24 19.42 20.34
C GLU A 176 3.21 19.55 21.87
N MET A 177 3.02 18.45 22.61
CA MET A 177 3.10 18.45 24.07
C MET A 177 4.49 18.80 24.59
N ALA A 178 5.55 18.24 23.99
CA ALA A 178 6.93 18.55 24.37
C ALA A 178 7.28 20.02 24.07
N LYS A 179 6.89 20.51 22.90
CA LYS A 179 7.11 21.90 22.48
C LYS A 179 6.40 22.90 23.39
N GLU A 180 5.15 22.64 23.77
CA GLU A 180 4.41 23.49 24.71
C GLU A 180 4.98 23.41 26.14
N HIS A 181 5.47 22.24 26.56
CA HIS A 181 6.17 22.10 27.84
C HIS A 181 7.43 22.97 27.88
N ASP A 182 8.29 22.86 26.88
CA ASP A 182 9.54 23.61 26.79
C ASP A 182 9.27 25.12 26.70
N ARG A 183 8.22 25.52 25.98
CA ARG A 183 7.74 26.91 25.95
C ARG A 183 7.37 27.41 27.35
N ARG A 184 6.60 26.64 28.12
CA ARG A 184 6.22 27.03 29.49
C ARG A 184 7.41 27.14 30.42
N GLU A 185 8.35 26.22 30.32
CA GLU A 185 9.59 26.29 31.09
C GLU A 185 10.41 27.53 30.69
N HIS A 186 10.50 27.84 29.40
CA HIS A 186 11.17 29.06 28.93
C HIS A 186 10.51 30.33 29.48
N LEU A 187 9.18 30.43 29.43
CA LEU A 187 8.44 31.60 29.95
C LEU A 187 8.66 31.82 31.45
N LYS A 188 8.92 30.77 32.24
CA LYS A 188 9.26 30.89 33.68
C LYS A 188 10.64 31.51 33.92
N THR A 189 11.55 31.43 32.94
CA THR A 189 12.91 31.97 33.05
C THR A 189 13.03 33.45 32.66
N LEU A 190 11.96 34.05 32.12
CA LEU A 190 11.96 35.41 31.59
C LEU A 190 11.36 36.43 32.59
N ASP A 191 11.81 37.68 32.48
CA ASP A 191 11.23 38.82 33.20
C ASP A 191 9.85 39.22 32.63
N GLU A 192 9.08 39.99 33.38
CA GLU A 192 7.67 40.30 33.10
C GLU A 192 7.44 40.96 31.71
N ASP A 193 8.27 41.94 31.35
CA ASP A 193 8.18 42.62 30.05
C ASP A 193 8.60 41.71 28.88
N ALA A 194 9.55 40.80 29.09
CA ALA A 194 10.01 39.85 28.08
C ALA A 194 8.98 38.74 27.87
N ARG A 195 8.38 38.22 28.94
CA ARG A 195 7.32 37.22 28.91
C ARG A 195 6.11 37.71 28.09
N LYS A 196 5.69 38.97 28.29
CA LYS A 196 4.57 39.56 27.56
C LYS A 196 4.82 39.64 26.05
N LYS A 197 6.04 40.00 25.63
CA LYS A 197 6.42 40.05 24.21
C LYS A 197 6.46 38.66 23.56
N GLU A 198 6.97 37.66 24.28
CA GLU A 198 7.03 36.27 23.81
C GLU A 198 5.63 35.68 23.60
N GLU A 199 4.69 35.98 24.52
CA GLU A 199 3.29 35.59 24.41
C GLU A 199 2.58 36.27 23.22
N GLU A 200 2.79 37.58 23.03
CA GLU A 200 2.23 38.32 21.88
C GLU A 200 2.74 37.75 20.55
N HIS A 201 4.04 37.45 20.45
CA HIS A 201 4.64 36.85 19.27
C HIS A 201 4.09 35.44 18.99
N PHE A 202 3.88 34.63 20.03
CA PHE A 202 3.29 33.30 19.89
C PHE A 202 1.84 33.35 19.40
N GLU A 203 1.02 34.26 19.93
CA GLU A 203 -0.36 34.46 19.46
C GLU A 203 -0.41 34.91 17.99
N GLU A 204 0.55 35.73 17.56
CA GLU A 204 0.66 36.13 16.15
C GLU A 204 1.01 34.94 15.24
N ILE A 205 1.97 34.09 15.66
CA ILE A 205 2.31 32.86 14.95
C ILE A 205 1.10 31.92 14.88
N LYS A 206 0.36 31.76 15.97
CA LYS A 206 -0.81 30.88 16.03
C LYS A 206 -1.92 31.35 15.08
N LYS A 207 -2.17 32.66 14.99
CA LYS A 207 -3.09 33.24 14.01
C LYS A 207 -2.65 32.95 12.58
N LYS A 208 -1.37 33.16 12.26
CA LYS A 208 -0.83 32.86 10.92
C LYS A 208 -1.03 31.38 10.54
N HIS A 209 -0.81 30.46 11.47
CA HIS A 209 -1.05 29.03 11.22
C HIS A 209 -2.53 28.68 11.06
N ALA A 210 -3.44 29.37 11.74
CA ALA A 210 -4.89 29.14 11.62
C ALA A 210 -5.44 29.62 10.27
N ASP A 211 -4.83 30.64 9.67
CA ASP A 211 -5.26 31.23 8.40
C ASP A 211 -4.73 30.48 7.16
N HIS A 212 -3.81 29.52 7.33
CA HIS A 212 -3.28 28.74 6.21
C HIS A 212 -4.24 27.61 5.79
N PRO A 213 -4.55 27.47 4.48
CA PRO A 213 -5.43 26.41 4.00
C PRO A 213 -4.80 25.02 4.24
N LYS A 214 -5.63 24.04 4.59
CA LYS A 214 -5.20 22.66 4.84
C LYS A 214 -4.60 22.07 3.56
N ILE A 215 -3.29 21.79 3.57
CA ILE A 215 -2.59 21.19 2.45
C ILE A 215 -2.87 19.68 2.44
N ASN A 216 -3.62 19.21 1.45
CA ASN A 216 -3.78 17.78 1.21
C ASN A 216 -2.43 17.23 0.71
N HIS A 217 -1.84 16.29 1.45
CA HIS A 217 -0.63 15.61 1.00
C HIS A 217 -0.98 14.67 -0.16
N PRO A 218 -0.21 14.67 -1.26
CA PRO A 218 -0.31 13.60 -2.24
C PRO A 218 0.25 12.33 -1.60
N VAL A 219 -0.57 11.27 -1.55
CA VAL A 219 -0.14 9.93 -1.16
C VAL A 219 0.79 9.43 -2.26
N SER A 220 2.00 8.98 -1.87
CA SER A 220 2.96 8.28 -2.76
C SER A 220 2.64 6.80 -2.86
#